data_AF-A0A4P7L7N4-F1
#
_entry.id   AF-A0A4P7L7N4-F1
#
_cell.length_a   1.000
_cell.length_b   1.000
_cell.length_c   1.000
_cell.angle_alpha   90.00
_cell.angle_beta   90.00
_cell.angle_gamma   90.00
#
_symmetry.space_group_name_H-M   'P 1'
#
loop_
_entity.id
_entity.type
_entity.pdbx_description
1 polymer ?
#
loop_
_entity_poly.entity_id
_entity_poly.type
_entity_poly.pdbx_seq_one_letter_code
_entity_poly.pdbx_strand_id
1 'polypeptide(L)'
;MGKRKTVSISFRIDEEIKAEIEKIAKYENKTLANKAREILLYGASIRPHKLNTETIKNDIKRIDIELKGKLESWGLAIDSQLKAFKLNREFLSENRLLIEDLKKQNEKLINKLKHQKKKCNTQVLIFFTINILATFFFTWFFSH
;
A
#
# COMPACT_ATOMS: atom_id res chain seq x y z
N MET A 1 24.92 33.16 -49.39
CA MET A 1 24.17 32.03 -49.99
C MET A 1 25.06 30.79 -50.01
N GLY A 2 24.76 29.77 -49.19
CA GLY A 2 25.58 28.55 -49.12
C GLY A 2 25.44 27.69 -50.38
N LYS A 3 26.55 27.35 -51.04
CA LYS A 3 26.57 26.43 -52.19
C LYS A 3 26.11 25.04 -51.72
N ARG A 4 25.02 24.52 -52.28
CA ARG A 4 24.60 23.11 -52.06
C ARG A 4 25.71 22.21 -52.59
N LYS A 5 26.31 21.38 -51.73
CA LYS A 5 27.28 20.36 -52.15
C LYS A 5 26.50 19.23 -52.83
N THR A 6 26.66 19.09 -54.14
CA THR A 6 26.10 17.97 -54.91
C THR A 6 27.10 16.81 -54.91
N VAL A 7 26.59 15.59 -54.73
CA VAL A 7 27.37 14.34 -54.81
C VAL A 7 26.73 13.49 -55.91
N SER A 8 27.56 12.96 -56.80
CA SER A 8 27.14 12.02 -57.83
C SER A 8 27.36 10.59 -57.35
N ILE A 9 26.37 9.72 -57.55
CA ILE A 9 26.42 8.31 -57.19
C ILE A 9 26.10 7.51 -58.45
N SER A 10 26.95 6.53 -58.78
CA SER A 10 26.71 5.56 -59.85
C SER A 10 26.61 4.16 -59.23
N PHE A 11 25.66 3.37 -59.71
CA PHE A 11 25.42 2.01 -59.25
C PHE A 11 24.89 1.18 -60.41
N ARG A 12 25.11 -0.13 -60.35
CA ARG A 12 24.58 -1.09 -61.32
C ARG A 12 23.21 -1.56 -60.82
N ILE A 13 22.26 -1.71 -61.74
CA ILE A 13 20.93 -2.26 -61.48
C ILE A 13 20.61 -3.31 -62.52
N ASP A 14 19.71 -4.21 -62.17
CA ASP A 14 19.19 -5.21 -63.08
C ASP A 14 18.35 -4.55 -64.20
N GLU A 15 18.34 -5.19 -65.36
CA GLU A 15 17.67 -4.65 -66.55
C GLU A 15 16.14 -4.59 -66.36
N GLU A 16 15.57 -5.52 -65.58
CA GLU A 16 14.14 -5.50 -65.22
C GLU A 16 13.77 -4.25 -64.41
N ILE A 17 14.57 -3.93 -63.39
CA ILE A 17 14.38 -2.74 -62.55
C ILE A 17 14.51 -1.47 -63.40
N LYS A 18 15.51 -1.44 -64.28
CA LYS A 18 15.70 -0.31 -65.21
C LYS A 18 14.47 -0.13 -66.11
N ALA A 19 13.93 -1.21 -66.67
CA ALA A 19 12.76 -1.17 -67.54
C ALA A 19 11.51 -0.65 -66.81
N GLU A 20 11.30 -1.06 -65.55
CA GLU A 20 10.21 -0.55 -64.72
C GLU A 20 10.35 0.94 -64.41
N ILE A 21 11.53 1.38 -63.97
CA ILE A 21 11.78 2.80 -63.68
C ILE A 21 11.61 3.63 -64.97
N GLU A 22 12.08 3.13 -66.11
CA GLU A 22 11.93 3.81 -67.39
C GLU A 22 10.45 3.93 -67.81
N LYS A 23 9.65 2.88 -67.63
CA LYS A 23 8.21 2.91 -67.89
C LYS A 23 7.51 3.98 -67.05
N ILE A 24 7.82 4.04 -65.75
CA ILE A 24 7.23 5.03 -64.83
C ILE A 24 7.74 6.44 -65.16
N ALA A 25 9.04 6.57 -65.48
CA ALA A 25 9.63 7.85 -65.87
C ALA A 25 8.97 8.41 -67.14
N LYS A 26 8.70 7.57 -68.14
CA LYS A 26 7.97 7.93 -69.36
C LYS A 26 6.54 8.39 -69.05
N TYR A 27 5.83 7.66 -68.20
CA TYR A 27 4.46 8.03 -67.78
C TYR A 27 4.41 9.40 -67.08
N GLU A 28 5.43 9.71 -66.26
CA GLU A 28 5.51 10.96 -65.49
C GLU A 28 6.24 12.10 -66.22
N ASN A 29 6.64 11.93 -67.50
CA ASN A 29 7.47 12.88 -68.25
C ASN A 29 8.78 13.28 -67.53
N LYS A 30 9.46 12.31 -66.92
CA LYS A 30 10.73 12.48 -66.20
C LYS A 30 11.87 11.74 -66.88
N THR A 31 13.10 12.19 -66.62
CA THR A 31 14.30 11.41 -67.00
C THR A 31 14.46 10.22 -66.07
N LEU A 32 15.05 9.14 -66.58
CA LEU A 32 15.37 7.93 -65.79
C LEU A 32 16.15 8.27 -64.52
N ALA A 33 17.14 9.17 -64.62
CA ALA A 33 17.95 9.61 -63.49
C ALA A 33 17.14 10.37 -62.43
N ASN A 34 16.21 11.24 -62.83
CA ASN A 34 15.36 11.97 -61.89
C ASN A 34 14.40 11.02 -61.18
N LYS A 35 13.82 10.05 -61.90
CA LYS A 35 12.92 9.07 -61.29
C LYS A 35 13.66 8.12 -60.36
N ALA A 36 14.84 7.64 -60.75
CA ALA A 36 15.70 6.84 -59.88
C ALA A 36 16.08 7.60 -58.60
N ARG A 37 16.41 8.90 -58.71
CA ARG A 37 16.66 9.77 -57.56
C ARG A 37 15.45 9.87 -56.63
N GLU A 38 14.25 10.07 -57.17
CA GLU A 38 13.02 10.11 -56.36
C GLU A 38 12.77 8.79 -55.63
N ILE A 39 12.93 7.65 -56.31
CA ILE A 39 12.77 6.32 -55.69
C ILE A 39 13.80 6.10 -54.59
N LEU A 40 15.06 6.48 -54.81
CA LEU A 40 16.10 6.40 -53.79
C LEU A 40 15.83 7.32 -52.60
N LEU A 41 15.33 8.54 -52.84
CA LEU A 41 14.92 9.45 -51.78
C LEU A 41 13.73 8.90 -51.01
N TYR A 42 12.77 8.30 -51.70
CA TYR A 42 11.61 7.66 -51.09
C TYR A 42 12.04 6.45 -50.25
N GLY A 43 12.85 5.54 -50.78
CA GLY A 43 13.41 4.42 -50.02
C GLY A 43 14.26 4.86 -48.83
N ALA A 44 15.05 5.94 -48.97
CA ALA A 44 15.78 6.53 -47.85
C ALA A 44 14.85 7.15 -46.79
N SER A 45 13.71 7.71 -47.21
CA SER A 45 12.68 8.26 -46.32
C SER A 45 11.83 7.18 -45.63
N ILE A 46 11.75 5.98 -46.22
CA ILE A 46 11.07 4.81 -45.64
C ILE A 46 11.88 4.17 -44.49
N ARG A 47 13.03 4.73 -44.08
CA ARG A 47 13.73 4.26 -42.87
C ARG A 47 12.77 4.25 -41.67
N PRO A 48 12.37 3.08 -41.15
CA PRO A 48 11.78 3.02 -39.84
C PRO A 48 12.92 3.21 -38.83
N HIS A 49 12.60 3.68 -37.63
CA HIS A 49 13.34 3.30 -36.42
C HIS A 49 14.75 3.89 -36.23
N LYS A 50 14.84 5.20 -36.01
CA LYS A 50 15.81 5.71 -35.01
C LYS A 50 15.11 6.55 -33.96
N LEU A 51 14.26 7.48 -34.40
CA LEU A 51 13.45 8.29 -33.50
C LEU A 51 12.52 7.42 -32.64
N ASN A 52 11.76 6.49 -33.25
CA ASN A 52 10.79 5.67 -32.51
C ASN A 52 11.47 4.75 -31.48
N THR A 53 12.62 4.17 -31.81
CA THR A 53 13.36 3.29 -30.88
C THR A 53 13.95 4.06 -29.70
N GLU A 54 14.40 5.30 -29.92
CA GLU A 54 14.97 6.13 -28.87
C GLU A 54 13.88 6.73 -27.96
N THR A 55 12.74 7.13 -28.55
CA THR A 55 11.55 7.53 -27.80
C THR A 55 11.01 6.39 -26.95
N ILE A 56 10.84 5.19 -27.53
CA ILE A 56 10.40 3.99 -26.79
C ILE A 56 11.37 3.67 -25.65
N LYS A 57 12.69 3.76 -25.89
CA LYS A 57 13.70 3.53 -24.85
C LYS A 57 13.59 4.55 -23.71
N ASN A 58 13.30 5.82 -24.02
CA ASN A 58 13.09 6.85 -23.02
C ASN A 58 11.78 6.65 -22.25
N ASP A 59 10.71 6.24 -22.93
CA ASP A 59 9.43 5.92 -22.29
C ASP A 59 9.56 4.72 -21.34
N ILE A 60 10.26 3.66 -21.75
CA ILE A 60 10.55 2.49 -20.89
C ILE A 60 11.31 2.94 -19.64
N LYS A 61 12.35 3.76 -19.80
CA LYS A 61 13.11 4.29 -18.66
C LYS A 61 12.24 5.14 -17.72
N ARG A 62 11.38 6.00 -18.26
CA ARG A 62 10.45 6.81 -17.46
C ARG A 62 9.51 5.91 -16.66
N ILE A 63 8.91 4.91 -17.31
CA ILE A 63 8.00 3.96 -16.66
C ILE A 63 8.72 3.18 -15.55
N ASP A 64 9.95 2.73 -15.77
CA ASP A 64 10.74 2.02 -14.75
C ASP A 64 11.03 2.90 -13.52
N ILE A 65 11.37 4.18 -13.72
CA ILE A 65 11.58 5.15 -12.63
C ILE A 65 10.28 5.39 -11.86
N GLU A 66 9.17 5.61 -12.57
CA GLU A 66 7.85 5.83 -11.93
C GLU A 66 7.40 4.60 -11.14
N LEU A 67 7.60 3.40 -11.68
CA LEU A 67 7.27 2.14 -11.00
C LEU A 67 8.11 1.97 -9.73
N LYS A 68 9.42 2.21 -9.80
CA LYS A 68 10.30 2.14 -8.62
C LYS A 68 9.86 3.12 -7.54
N GLY A 69 9.57 4.38 -7.91
CA GLY A 69 9.08 5.37 -6.96
C GLY A 69 7.75 4.99 -6.31
N LYS A 70 6.81 4.44 -7.10
CA LYS A 70 5.55 3.92 -6.55
C LYS A 70 5.78 2.74 -5.61
N LEU A 71 6.66 1.80 -5.96
CA LEU A 71 6.97 0.62 -5.15
C LEU A 71 7.59 1.02 -3.80
N GLU A 72 8.51 1.98 -3.80
CA GLU A 72 9.09 2.55 -2.58
C GLU A 72 8.02 3.23 -1.72
N SER A 73 7.15 4.05 -2.31
CA SER A 73 6.06 4.71 -1.57
C SER A 73 5.07 3.71 -0.94
N TRP A 74 4.75 2.64 -1.66
CA TRP A 74 3.88 1.57 -1.15
C TRP A 74 4.57 0.78 -0.03
N GLY A 75 5.88 0.50 -0.16
CA GLY A 75 6.67 -0.12 0.90
C GLY A 75 6.62 0.70 2.19
N LEU A 76 6.90 2.00 2.10
CA LEU A 76 6.83 2.91 3.25
C LEU A 76 5.42 2.98 3.87
N ALA A 77 4.38 3.00 3.06
CA ALA A 77 3.00 3.01 3.54
C ALA A 77 2.64 1.71 4.26
N ILE A 78 3.03 0.56 3.70
CA ILE A 78 2.82 -0.76 4.31
C ILE A 78 3.55 -0.85 5.64
N ASP A 79 4.83 -0.45 5.69
CA ASP A 79 5.63 -0.49 6.92
C ASP A 79 5.05 0.40 8.02
N SER A 80 4.57 1.59 7.65
CA SER A 80 3.88 2.50 8.57
C SER A 80 2.61 1.88 9.13
N GLN A 81 1.76 1.30 8.27
CA GLN A 81 0.54 0.61 8.69
C GLN A 81 0.83 -0.61 9.57
N LEU A 82 1.87 -1.37 9.25
CA LEU A 82 2.27 -2.55 10.01
C LEU A 82 2.80 -2.16 11.40
N LYS A 83 3.55 -1.05 11.49
CA LYS A 83 3.96 -0.47 12.78
C LYS A 83 2.77 0.00 13.61
N ALA A 84 1.82 0.71 13.00
CA ALA A 84 0.60 1.13 13.67
C ALA A 84 -0.24 -0.07 14.16
N PHE A 85 -0.34 -1.12 13.35
CA PHE A 85 -1.03 -2.35 13.74
C PHE A 85 -0.36 -3.05 14.91
N LYS A 86 0.98 -3.15 14.92
CA LYS A 86 1.75 -3.71 16.04
C LYS A 86 1.50 -2.93 17.33
N LEU A 87 1.59 -1.61 17.28
CA LEU A 87 1.32 -0.73 18.43
C LEU A 87 -0.12 -0.91 18.94
N ASN A 88 -1.11 -0.94 18.04
CA ASN A 88 -2.50 -1.17 18.44
C ASN A 88 -2.71 -2.54 19.07
N ARG A 89 -2.07 -3.58 18.54
CA ARG A 89 -2.15 -4.93 19.11
C ARG A 89 -1.54 -4.98 20.52
N GLU A 90 -0.41 -4.32 20.71
CA GLU A 90 0.28 -4.22 22.01
C GLU A 90 -0.60 -3.46 23.01
N PHE A 91 -1.12 -2.29 22.62
CA PHE A 91 -2.08 -1.51 23.42
C PHE A 91 -3.33 -2.31 23.80
N LEU A 92 -3.91 -3.08 22.87
CA LEU A 92 -5.07 -3.94 23.16
C LEU A 92 -4.71 -5.05 24.16
N SER A 93 -3.49 -5.59 24.08
CA SER A 93 -3.02 -6.60 25.02
C SER A 93 -2.82 -6.03 26.43
N GLU A 94 -2.26 -4.84 26.55
CA GLU A 94 -2.10 -4.12 27.82
C GLU A 94 -3.45 -3.82 28.46
N ASN A 95 -4.41 -3.29 27.68
CA ASN A 95 -5.76 -3.02 28.16
C ASN A 95 -6.47 -4.30 28.60
N ARG A 96 -6.29 -5.41 27.88
CA ARG A 96 -6.87 -6.70 28.28
C ARG A 96 -6.33 -7.15 29.64
N LEU A 97 -5.01 -7.04 29.87
CA LEU A 97 -4.39 -7.36 31.15
C LEU A 97 -4.90 -6.45 32.27
N LEU A 98 -5.00 -5.15 32.00
CA LEU A 98 -5.52 -4.17 32.96
C LEU A 98 -6.97 -4.47 33.35
N ILE A 99 -7.82 -4.79 32.38
CA ILE A 99 -9.22 -5.18 32.64
C ILE A 99 -9.29 -6.44 33.51
N GLU A 100 -8.44 -7.44 33.23
CA GLU A 100 -8.42 -8.67 34.02
C GLU A 100 -7.96 -8.42 35.46
N ASP A 101 -6.95 -7.56 35.65
CA ASP A 101 -6.51 -7.16 36.98
C ASP A 101 -7.58 -6.38 37.74
N LEU A 102 -8.23 -5.39 37.09
CA LEU A 102 -9.33 -4.64 37.69
C LEU A 102 -10.51 -5.54 38.08
N LYS A 103 -10.83 -6.56 37.28
CA LYS A 103 -11.84 -7.57 37.64
C LYS A 103 -11.43 -8.33 38.89
N LYS A 104 -10.18 -8.80 38.99
CA LYS A 104 -9.66 -9.49 40.18
C LYS A 104 -9.67 -8.58 41.41
N GLN A 105 -9.32 -7.30 41.26
CA GLN A 105 -9.39 -6.32 42.35
C GLN A 105 -10.83 -6.11 42.83
N ASN A 106 -11.78 -5.97 41.92
CA ASN A 106 -13.21 -5.85 42.25
C ASN A 106 -13.75 -7.10 42.95
N GLU A 107 -13.44 -8.30 42.47
CA GLU A 107 -13.84 -9.54 43.14
C GLU A 107 -13.27 -9.64 44.56
N LYS A 108 -12.00 -9.27 44.75
CA LYS A 108 -11.37 -9.22 46.08
C LYS A 108 -12.08 -8.21 47.00
N LEU A 109 -12.43 -7.03 46.50
CA LEU A 109 -13.16 -6.02 47.26
C LEU A 109 -14.57 -6.49 47.64
N ILE A 110 -15.31 -7.06 46.70
CA ILE A 110 -16.64 -7.62 46.94
C ILE A 110 -16.57 -8.72 48.01
N ASN A 111 -15.60 -9.61 47.93
CA ASN A 111 -15.43 -10.68 48.91
C ASN A 111 -15.05 -10.13 50.30
N LYS A 112 -14.19 -9.10 50.38
CA LYS A 112 -13.88 -8.40 51.64
C LYS A 112 -15.12 -7.75 52.25
N LEU A 113 -15.92 -7.04 51.45
CA LEU A 113 -17.16 -6.40 51.91
C LEU A 113 -18.20 -7.41 52.38
N LYS A 114 -18.38 -8.53 51.65
CA LYS A 114 -19.24 -9.64 52.09
C LYS A 114 -18.78 -10.21 53.43
N HIS A 115 -17.48 -10.42 53.61
CA HIS A 115 -16.91 -10.91 54.87
C HIS A 115 -17.11 -9.93 56.03
N GLN A 116 -16.88 -8.63 55.83
CA GLN A 116 -17.12 -7.60 56.84
C GLN A 116 -18.60 -7.52 57.22
N LYS A 117 -19.51 -7.55 56.23
CA LYS A 117 -20.96 -7.54 56.48
C LYS A 117 -21.39 -8.76 57.28
N LYS A 118 -20.86 -9.95 56.96
CA LYS A 118 -21.12 -11.18 57.73
C LYS A 118 -20.65 -11.03 59.18
N LYS A 119 -19.41 -10.53 59.39
CA LYS A 119 -18.85 -10.32 60.74
C LYS A 119 -19.66 -9.31 61.57
N CYS A 120 -20.07 -8.20 60.97
CA CYS A 120 -20.92 -7.19 61.61
C CYS A 120 -22.28 -7.78 62.01
N ASN A 121 -22.95 -8.47 61.08
CA ASN A 121 -24.22 -9.15 61.38
C ASN A 121 -24.09 -10.17 62.52
N THR A 122 -23.00 -10.94 62.56
CA THR A 122 -22.76 -11.89 63.66
C THR A 122 -22.57 -11.17 65.00
N GLN A 123 -21.85 -10.06 65.03
CA GLN A 123 -21.68 -9.25 66.26
C GLN A 123 -22.99 -8.64 66.75
N VAL A 124 -23.82 -8.12 65.84
CA VAL A 124 -25.15 -7.60 66.17
C VAL A 124 -26.04 -8.70 66.75
N LEU A 125 -26.03 -9.90 66.14
CA LEU A 125 -26.81 -11.04 66.62
C LEU A 125 -26.38 -11.48 68.02
N ILE A 126 -25.07 -11.54 68.28
CA ILE A 126 -24.52 -11.86 69.61
C ILE A 126 -24.99 -10.81 70.63
N PHE A 127 -24.90 -9.51 70.32
CA PHE A 127 -25.36 -8.45 71.20
C PHE A 127 -26.85 -8.55 71.54
N PHE A 128 -27.71 -8.84 70.55
CA PHE A 128 -29.13 -9.07 70.80
C PHE A 128 -29.37 -10.30 71.68
N THR A 129 -28.67 -11.42 71.43
CA THR A 129 -28.82 -12.62 72.26
C THR A 129 -28.39 -12.40 73.71
N ILE A 130 -27.30 -11.66 73.94
CA ILE A 130 -26.84 -11.30 75.29
C ILE A 130 -27.87 -10.43 76.01
N ASN A 131 -28.44 -9.43 75.32
CA ASN A 131 -29.47 -8.57 75.93
C ASN A 131 -30.74 -9.35 76.27
N ILE A 132 -31.18 -10.28 75.42
CA ILE A 132 -32.35 -11.14 75.70
C ILE A 132 -32.06 -12.05 76.90
N LEU A 133 -30.86 -12.64 76.98
CA LEU A 133 -30.46 -13.44 78.13
C LEU A 133 -30.40 -12.61 79.41
N ALA A 134 -29.85 -11.40 79.34
CA ALA A 134 -29.75 -10.49 80.47
C ALA A 134 -31.13 -10.07 80.99
N THR A 135 -32.08 -9.75 80.10
CA THR A 135 -33.46 -9.43 80.50
C THR A 135 -34.18 -10.64 81.08
N PHE A 136 -34.02 -11.83 80.51
CA PHE A 136 -34.55 -13.07 81.11
C PHE A 136 -33.97 -13.35 82.50
N PHE A 137 -32.66 -13.15 82.70
CA PHE A 137 -32.03 -13.31 84.00
C PHE A 137 -32.53 -12.27 85.01
N PHE A 138 -32.70 -11.02 84.57
CA PHE A 138 -33.18 -9.93 85.41
C PHE A 138 -34.64 -10.14 85.83
N THR A 139 -35.52 -10.56 84.91
CA THR A 139 -36.92 -10.85 85.25
C THR A 139 -37.06 -12.09 86.13
N TRP A 140 -36.25 -13.13 85.91
CA TRP A 140 -36.23 -14.31 86.78
C TRP A 140 -35.73 -13.98 88.19
N PHE A 141 -34.65 -13.21 88.31
CA PHE A 141 -34.05 -12.80 89.59
C PHE A 141 -34.97 -11.90 90.43
N PHE A 142 -35.81 -11.07 89.80
CA PHE A 142 -36.78 -10.23 90.51
C PHE A 142 -38.14 -10.90 90.75
N SER A 143 -38.39 -12.07 90.15
CA SER A 143 -39.64 -12.82 90.31
C SER A 143 -39.51 -14.01 91.29
N HIS A 144 -38.35 -14.16 91.93
CA HIS A 144 -38.07 -15.03 93.08
C HIS A 144 -37.58 -14.16 94.24
#